data_AF-A0A7S8RHP6-F1
#
_entry.id   AF-A0A7S8RHP6-F1
#
_cell.length_a   1.000
_cell.length_b   1.000
_cell.length_c   1.000
_cell.angle_alpha   90.00
_cell.angle_beta   90.00
_cell.angle_gamma   90.00
#
_symmetry.space_group_name_H-M   'P 1'
#
loop_
_entity.id
_entity.type
_entity.pdbx_description
1 polymer ?
#
loop_
_entity_poly.entity_id
_entity_poly.type
_entity_poly.pdbx_seq_one_letter_code
_entity_poly.pdbx_strand_id
1 'polypeptide(L)'
;MAGFLSKLFGSDKAKVEPTPAPRAQPAPPAAAPGREVPVDFREDLEVSGEAYYRDGIGKIFRNLGRPEGGVTMQTAWLIPEPDNKYDPNAVRVVVMGEQVGHVPQEVSASVTRACRGVGRGNVATVLARVWARNDDGTWRGRVTLAFSGERESEKDYAADRQRSEADIAEWEAEKARKEAEKAAREAHKEARRTAGEVDGQYWPLLKPSISELKRQKRFEEARDLLEQCIYAAERESVVTGEVPDPWPSEQISVVLRRLREFPHELAFLERYVAACGDREIPESVTMRLSRSRLAVQSGRTPEE
;
A
#
# COMPACT_ATOMS: atom_id res chain seq x y z
N MET A 1 3.91 13.00 -53.52
CA MET A 1 3.58 14.36 -53.99
C MET A 1 4.41 15.34 -53.16
N ALA A 2 5.35 16.03 -53.84
CA ALA A 2 6.24 17.15 -53.48
C ALA A 2 6.34 17.57 -51.99
N GLY A 3 7.49 17.69 -51.30
CA GLY A 3 8.85 18.01 -51.74
C GLY A 3 9.06 19.52 -51.82
N PHE A 4 9.76 20.15 -50.85
CA PHE A 4 10.72 21.22 -51.16
C PHE A 4 11.65 21.58 -49.99
N LEU A 5 12.93 21.61 -50.30
CA LEU A 5 14.09 21.88 -49.44
C LEU A 5 14.38 23.38 -49.36
N SER A 6 14.89 23.76 -48.19
CA SER A 6 15.99 24.70 -47.92
C SER A 6 16.55 25.56 -49.08
N LYS A 7 16.57 26.89 -48.86
CA LYS A 7 17.75 27.81 -48.93
C LYS A 7 17.29 29.24 -49.23
N LEU A 8 17.57 30.16 -48.32
CA LEU A 8 17.78 31.57 -48.63
C LEU A 8 18.85 32.10 -47.67
N PHE A 9 20.08 32.09 -48.17
CA PHE A 9 21.23 32.76 -47.57
C PHE A 9 21.07 34.26 -47.77
N GLY A 10 20.91 35.00 -46.68
CA GLY A 10 21.12 36.45 -46.61
C GLY A 10 22.29 36.71 -45.66
N SER A 11 23.44 37.02 -46.24
CA SER A 11 24.67 37.35 -45.52
C SER A 11 24.61 38.83 -45.15
N ASP A 12 24.53 39.15 -43.86
CA ASP A 12 24.80 40.50 -43.36
C ASP A 12 25.92 40.43 -42.32
N LYS A 13 27.09 40.92 -42.73
CA LYS A 13 28.30 40.97 -41.90
C LYS A 13 28.19 42.16 -40.95
N ALA A 14 27.57 41.96 -39.80
CA ALA A 14 27.77 42.83 -38.65
C ALA A 14 29.17 42.62 -38.09
N LYS A 15 30.03 43.61 -38.30
CA LYS A 15 31.38 43.73 -37.74
C LYS A 15 31.25 43.92 -36.23
N VAL A 16 31.33 42.83 -35.47
CA VAL A 16 31.38 42.87 -34.00
C VAL A 16 32.83 43.18 -33.60
N GLU A 17 33.05 44.39 -33.13
CA GLU A 17 34.26 44.74 -32.38
C GLU A 17 34.32 43.89 -31.10
N PRO A 18 35.48 43.29 -30.76
CA PRO A 18 35.60 42.50 -29.55
C PRO A 18 35.56 43.41 -28.33
N THR A 19 34.44 43.38 -27.61
CA THR A 19 34.31 43.91 -26.25
C THR A 19 35.44 43.32 -25.38
N PRO A 20 36.26 44.14 -24.70
CA PRO A 20 37.35 43.62 -23.88
C PRO A 20 36.78 42.80 -22.72
N ALA A 21 37.30 41.59 -22.57
CA ALA A 21 37.00 40.68 -21.48
C ALA A 21 37.14 41.40 -20.11
N PRO A 22 36.24 41.15 -19.14
CA PRO A 22 36.44 41.63 -17.78
C PRO A 22 37.75 41.03 -17.26
N ARG A 23 38.70 41.90 -16.90
CA ARG A 23 39.96 41.51 -16.27
C ARG A 23 39.64 40.63 -15.06
N ALA A 24 40.04 39.37 -15.14
CA ALA A 24 40.06 38.47 -14.01
C ALA A 24 40.83 39.14 -12.87
N GLN A 25 40.16 39.34 -11.73
CA GLN A 25 40.84 39.71 -10.50
C GLN A 25 41.79 38.55 -10.14
N PRO A 26 43.07 38.80 -9.80
CA PRO A 26 43.97 37.74 -9.39
C PRO A 26 43.44 37.09 -8.12
N ALA A 27 43.21 35.79 -8.18
CA ALA A 27 42.90 34.98 -7.00
C ALA A 27 44.00 35.16 -5.95
N PRO A 28 43.67 35.42 -4.67
CA PRO A 28 44.67 35.48 -3.62
C PRO A 28 45.38 34.11 -3.49
N PRO A 29 46.68 34.09 -3.13
CA PRO A 29 47.43 32.85 -3.00
C PRO A 29 46.80 31.95 -1.94
N ALA A 30 46.64 30.67 -2.28
CA ALA A 30 46.13 29.62 -1.42
C ALA A 30 47.05 29.45 -0.19
N ALA A 31 46.72 30.16 0.89
CA ALA A 31 47.19 29.84 2.22
C ALA A 31 46.68 28.45 2.59
N ALA A 32 47.50 27.67 3.31
CA ALA A 32 47.08 26.40 3.91
C ALA A 32 45.70 26.58 4.58
N PRO A 33 44.77 25.61 4.45
CA PRO A 33 43.43 25.80 4.98
C PRO A 33 43.53 26.07 6.48
N GLY A 34 42.96 27.21 6.89
CA GLY A 34 42.73 27.51 8.28
C GLY A 34 42.08 26.37 9.02
N ARG A 35 42.33 26.28 10.32
CA ARG A 35 41.56 25.37 11.15
C ARG A 35 40.11 25.88 11.25
N GLU A 36 39.15 24.97 11.12
CA GLU A 36 37.77 25.23 11.49
C GLU A 36 37.66 25.34 13.02
N VAL A 37 37.13 26.45 13.51
CA VAL A 37 37.00 26.72 14.94
C VAL A 37 35.52 26.89 15.27
N PRO A 38 34.90 25.96 16.03
CA PRO A 38 33.51 26.08 16.39
C PRO A 38 33.30 27.29 17.30
N VAL A 39 32.30 28.09 16.98
CA VAL A 39 31.82 29.20 17.80
C VAL A 39 30.40 28.90 18.26
N ASP A 40 30.10 29.32 19.49
CA ASP A 40 28.81 29.09 20.10
C ASP A 40 28.09 30.42 20.34
N PHE A 41 26.77 30.39 20.21
CA PHE A 41 25.89 31.52 20.43
C PHE A 41 24.82 31.13 21.44
N ARG A 42 24.40 32.07 22.29
CA ARG A 42 23.48 31.76 23.38
C ARG A 42 22.06 31.39 22.91
N GLU A 43 21.73 31.74 21.68
CA GLU A 43 20.39 31.61 21.11
C GLU A 43 20.48 31.19 19.64
N ASP A 44 19.47 30.44 19.20
CA ASP A 44 19.27 30.09 17.80
C ASP A 44 19.16 31.36 16.95
N LEU A 45 19.83 31.37 15.80
CA LEU A 45 19.87 32.51 14.92
C LEU A 45 19.30 32.17 13.56
N GLU A 46 18.18 32.78 13.19
CA GLU A 46 17.65 32.68 11.82
C GLU A 46 18.53 33.49 10.87
N VAL A 47 18.98 32.86 9.78
CA VAL A 47 19.73 33.52 8.72
C VAL A 47 18.81 34.53 8.02
N SER A 48 19.40 35.57 7.45
CA SER A 48 18.71 36.57 6.64
C SER A 48 19.10 36.46 5.17
N GLY A 49 18.13 36.68 4.29
CA GLY A 49 18.36 36.79 2.85
C GLY A 49 18.39 35.46 2.09
N GLU A 50 17.93 34.36 2.68
CA GLU A 50 17.92 33.02 2.05
C GLU A 50 17.13 32.99 0.74
N ALA A 51 16.13 33.88 0.60
CA ALA A 51 15.36 34.06 -0.62
C ALA A 51 16.21 34.49 -1.83
N TYR A 52 17.36 35.13 -1.63
CA TYR A 52 18.31 35.51 -2.70
C TYR A 52 19.27 34.38 -3.07
N TYR A 53 19.34 33.32 -2.27
CA TYR A 53 20.30 32.22 -2.40
C TYR A 53 19.62 30.86 -2.60
N ARG A 54 18.41 30.86 -3.16
CA ARG A 54 17.61 29.66 -3.45
C ARG A 54 18.36 28.61 -4.26
N ASP A 55 19.15 29.04 -5.25
CA ASP A 55 19.93 28.14 -6.09
C ASP A 55 21.02 27.41 -5.29
N GLY A 56 21.68 28.13 -4.37
CA GLY A 56 22.68 27.56 -3.45
C GLY A 56 22.04 26.53 -2.52
N ILE A 57 20.90 26.87 -1.91
CA ILE A 57 20.11 25.93 -1.10
C ILE A 57 19.72 24.70 -1.92
N GLY A 58 19.28 24.89 -3.16
CA GLY A 58 18.95 23.77 -4.04
C GLY A 58 20.14 22.87 -4.37
N LYS A 59 21.34 23.42 -4.53
CA LYS A 59 22.56 22.61 -4.74
C LYS A 59 22.91 21.79 -3.50
N ILE A 60 22.76 22.35 -2.30
CA ILE A 60 22.96 21.62 -1.03
C ILE A 60 22.10 20.34 -1.04
N PHE A 61 20.79 20.48 -1.24
CA PHE A 61 19.89 19.33 -1.21
C PHE A 61 20.08 18.37 -2.39
N ARG A 62 20.42 18.85 -3.59
CA ARG A 62 20.80 17.98 -4.72
C ARG A 62 22.06 17.17 -4.42
N ASN A 63 23.08 17.78 -3.81
CA ASN A 63 24.31 17.09 -3.41
C ASN A 63 24.06 16.02 -2.34
N LEU A 64 23.05 16.24 -1.49
CA LEU A 64 22.59 15.27 -0.50
C LEU A 64 21.66 14.19 -1.08
N GLY A 65 21.37 14.22 -2.39
CA GLY A 65 20.46 13.28 -3.03
C GLY A 65 18.98 13.48 -2.69
N ARG A 66 18.60 14.67 -2.20
CA ARG A 66 17.25 15.01 -1.72
C ARG A 66 16.58 16.02 -2.66
N PRO A 67 16.13 15.62 -3.86
CA PRO A 67 15.68 16.54 -4.91
C PRO A 67 14.46 17.38 -4.53
N GLU A 68 13.68 16.93 -3.55
CA GLU A 68 12.47 17.61 -3.08
C GLU A 68 12.70 18.48 -1.84
N GLY A 69 13.91 18.44 -1.29
CA GLY A 69 14.24 19.08 -0.01
C GLY A 69 14.03 18.16 1.18
N GLY A 70 13.88 18.77 2.34
CA GLY A 70 13.83 18.10 3.63
C GLY A 70 14.44 18.94 4.74
N VAL A 71 15.02 18.26 5.73
CA VAL A 71 15.77 18.87 6.84
C VAL A 71 17.14 18.23 6.88
N THR A 72 18.20 19.03 6.93
CA THR A 72 19.56 18.54 7.13
C THR A 72 20.31 19.41 8.12
N MET A 73 21.21 18.78 8.88
CA MET A 73 22.06 19.44 9.87
C MET A 73 23.47 19.47 9.34
N GLN A 74 24.00 20.66 9.09
CA GLN A 74 25.28 20.86 8.43
C GLN A 74 26.15 21.85 9.20
N THR A 75 27.45 21.80 8.97
CA THR A 75 28.35 22.85 9.47
C THR A 75 28.27 24.07 8.55
N ALA A 76 27.94 25.22 9.12
CA ALA A 76 28.03 26.51 8.44
C ALA A 76 29.38 27.18 8.74
N TRP A 77 29.98 27.75 7.71
CA TRP A 77 31.12 28.66 7.81
C TRP A 77 30.62 30.10 7.88
N LEU A 78 31.17 30.85 8.81
CA LEU A 78 30.87 32.27 9.02
C LEU A 78 32.03 33.11 8.47
N ILE A 79 31.76 33.88 7.41
CA ILE A 79 32.78 34.62 6.67
C ILE A 79 32.49 36.13 6.78
N PRO A 80 33.28 36.89 7.56
CA PRO A 80 33.15 38.35 7.64
C PRO A 80 33.41 39.03 6.29
N GLU A 81 32.60 40.03 5.96
CA GLU A 81 32.71 40.85 4.75
C GLU A 81 32.98 42.32 5.14
N PRO A 82 34.20 42.67 5.61
CA PRO A 82 34.50 44.02 6.11
C PRO A 82 34.37 45.13 5.06
N ASP A 83 34.51 44.77 3.78
CA ASP A 83 34.38 45.68 2.65
C ASP A 83 32.96 45.69 2.05
N ASN A 84 31.97 45.08 2.74
CA ASN A 84 30.59 45.07 2.30
C ASN A 84 30.00 46.49 2.34
N LYS A 85 29.50 46.95 1.18
CA LYS A 85 29.02 48.32 0.99
C LYS A 85 27.77 48.69 1.80
N TYR A 86 27.05 47.71 2.36
CA TYR A 86 25.81 47.92 3.10
C TYR A 86 26.02 47.82 4.62
N ASP A 87 26.79 46.82 5.08
CA ASP A 87 27.13 46.63 6.50
C ASP A 87 28.59 46.16 6.63
N PRO A 88 29.52 46.96 7.21
CA PRO A 88 30.90 46.55 7.41
C PRO A 88 31.08 45.43 8.46
N ASN A 89 30.01 45.08 9.19
CA ASN A 89 29.96 43.91 10.07
C ASN A 89 29.20 42.72 9.44
N ALA A 90 28.87 42.77 8.15
CA ALA A 90 28.19 41.68 7.48
C ALA A 90 28.99 40.37 7.61
N VAL A 91 28.30 39.29 7.95
CA VAL A 91 28.87 37.95 7.99
C VAL A 91 28.06 37.06 7.06
N ARG A 92 28.69 36.59 6.00
CA ARG A 92 28.10 35.62 5.07
C ARG A 92 28.09 34.23 5.70
N VAL A 93 27.00 33.52 5.50
CA VAL A 93 26.80 32.13 5.93
C VAL A 93 26.97 31.21 4.73
N VAL A 94 27.91 30.27 4.81
CA VAL A 94 28.20 29.29 3.76
C VAL A 94 27.99 27.88 4.30
N VAL A 95 27.19 27.06 3.61
CA VAL A 95 26.91 25.67 3.97
C VAL A 95 27.26 24.79 2.77
N MET A 96 28.07 23.75 2.98
CA MET A 96 28.56 22.86 1.91
C MET A 96 29.12 23.60 0.68
N GLY A 97 29.83 24.71 0.91
CA GLY A 97 30.41 25.55 -0.14
C GLY A 97 29.45 26.53 -0.83
N GLU A 98 28.16 26.50 -0.50
CA GLU A 98 27.15 27.40 -1.08
C GLU A 98 26.77 28.49 -0.09
N GLN A 99 26.73 29.74 -0.55
CA GLN A 99 26.18 30.83 0.26
C GLN A 99 24.68 30.60 0.44
N VAL A 100 24.21 30.64 1.69
CA VAL A 100 22.79 30.45 2.04
C VAL A 100 22.13 31.72 2.57
N GLY A 101 22.93 32.74 2.91
CA GLY A 101 22.45 34.04 3.38
C GLY A 101 23.50 34.76 4.20
N HIS A 102 23.04 35.65 5.07
CA HIS A 102 23.84 36.45 5.97
C HIS A 102 23.32 36.36 7.40
N VAL A 103 24.20 36.57 8.36
CA VAL A 103 23.82 36.83 9.73
C VAL A 103 22.96 38.10 9.80
N PRO A 104 21.82 38.11 10.53
CA PRO A 104 20.99 39.30 10.72
C PRO A 104 21.79 40.50 11.22
N GLN A 105 21.44 41.69 10.73
CA GLN A 105 22.18 42.92 10.99
C GLN A 105 22.23 43.26 12.48
N GLU A 106 21.19 42.90 13.25
CA GLU A 106 21.05 43.17 14.67
C GLU A 106 22.14 42.49 15.52
N VAL A 107 22.66 41.36 15.04
CA VAL A 107 23.68 40.57 15.75
C VAL A 107 25.02 40.51 15.00
N SER A 108 25.10 41.08 13.79
CA SER A 108 26.27 40.98 12.89
C SER A 108 27.57 41.46 13.52
N ALA A 109 27.53 42.52 14.34
CA ALA A 109 28.68 43.04 15.07
C ALA A 109 29.23 42.06 16.12
N SER A 110 28.33 41.35 16.83
CA SER A 110 28.71 40.34 17.83
C SER A 110 29.32 39.12 17.15
N VAL A 111 28.68 38.63 16.08
CA VAL A 111 29.18 37.48 15.31
C VAL A 111 30.49 37.81 14.61
N THR A 112 30.65 39.00 14.04
CA THR A 112 31.92 39.47 13.46
C THR A 112 33.05 39.46 14.49
N ARG A 113 32.78 39.88 15.73
CA ARG A 113 33.77 39.83 16.82
C ARG A 113 34.15 38.39 17.14
N ALA A 114 33.18 37.48 17.23
CA ALA A 114 33.44 36.04 17.44
C ALA A 114 34.31 35.46 16.30
N CYS A 115 33.99 35.79 15.04
CA CYS A 115 34.77 35.36 13.88
C CYS A 115 36.21 35.89 13.91
N ARG A 116 36.42 37.16 14.29
CA ARG A 116 37.78 37.72 14.43
C ARG A 116 38.55 37.10 15.60
N GLY A 117 37.84 36.64 16.63
CA GLY A 117 38.40 35.97 17.81
C GLY A 117 39.04 34.61 17.51
N VAL A 118 38.68 33.93 16.42
CA VAL A 118 39.25 32.62 16.08
C VAL A 118 40.70 32.68 15.56
N GLY A 119 41.24 33.89 15.31
CA GLY A 119 42.60 34.11 14.86
C GLY A 119 42.76 34.11 13.34
N ARG A 120 43.81 34.79 12.85
CA ARG A 120 44.07 34.92 11.40
C ARG A 120 44.32 33.55 10.77
N GLY A 121 43.74 33.35 9.60
CA GLY A 121 43.84 32.10 8.85
C GLY A 121 42.71 31.12 9.16
N ASN A 122 42.13 31.12 10.36
CA ASN A 122 41.06 30.20 10.77
C ASN A 122 39.67 30.65 10.30
N VAL A 123 38.72 29.71 10.27
CA VAL A 123 37.31 29.96 9.90
C VAL A 123 36.41 29.60 11.07
N ALA A 124 35.53 30.52 11.46
CA ALA A 124 34.52 30.26 12.47
C ALA A 124 33.42 29.37 11.91
N THR A 125 33.07 28.31 12.64
CA THR A 125 32.04 27.36 12.24
C THR A 125 30.94 27.24 13.27
N VAL A 126 29.72 26.96 12.84
CA VAL A 126 28.55 26.76 13.71
C VAL A 126 27.65 25.68 13.11
N LEU A 127 26.94 24.93 13.95
CA LEU A 127 25.94 23.99 13.46
C LEU A 127 24.75 24.76 12.86
N ALA A 128 24.30 24.32 11.69
CA ALA A 128 23.24 24.94 10.92
C ALA A 128 22.19 23.91 10.53
N ARG A 129 20.94 24.19 10.90
CA ARG A 129 19.78 23.47 10.41
C ARG A 129 19.34 24.13 9.12
N VAL A 130 19.34 23.37 8.04
CA VAL A 130 18.83 23.79 6.74
C VAL A 130 17.52 23.04 6.50
N TRP A 131 16.42 23.77 6.51
CA TRP A 131 15.14 23.29 6.00
C TRP A 131 14.95 23.81 4.58
N ALA A 132 14.54 22.95 3.64
CA ALA A 132 14.10 23.42 2.33
C ALA A 132 13.03 22.54 1.72
N ARG A 133 12.31 23.10 0.76
CA ARG A 133 11.37 22.42 -0.13
C ARG A 133 11.60 22.87 -1.56
N ASN A 134 11.42 21.94 -2.50
CA ASN A 134 11.36 22.24 -3.92
C ASN A 134 9.90 22.21 -4.39
N ASP A 135 9.36 23.38 -4.71
CA ASP A 135 8.03 23.52 -5.30
C ASP A 135 8.17 23.75 -6.80
N ASP A 136 7.97 22.70 -7.59
CA ASP A 136 8.01 22.77 -9.06
C ASP A 136 9.25 23.50 -9.60
N GLY A 137 10.43 23.14 -9.07
CA GLY A 137 11.71 23.75 -9.44
C GLY A 137 12.08 25.00 -8.63
N THR A 138 11.16 25.58 -7.87
CA THR A 138 11.43 26.73 -7.00
C THR A 138 11.85 26.28 -5.61
N TRP A 139 13.11 26.51 -5.25
CA TRP A 139 13.61 26.25 -3.90
C TRP A 139 13.14 27.33 -2.92
N ARG A 140 12.64 26.90 -1.75
CA ARG A 140 12.41 27.75 -0.58
C ARG A 140 13.09 27.10 0.60
N GLY A 141 13.79 27.88 1.41
CA GLY A 141 14.47 27.35 2.58
C GLY A 141 14.53 28.34 3.72
N ARG A 142 14.87 27.81 4.88
CA ARG A 142 15.14 28.53 6.12
C ARG A 142 16.39 27.93 6.73
N VAL A 143 17.31 28.78 7.16
CA VAL A 143 18.53 28.33 7.83
C VAL A 143 18.54 28.86 9.27
N THR A 144 18.79 27.98 10.22
CA THR A 144 18.92 28.33 11.65
C THR A 144 20.30 27.92 12.13
N LEU A 145 21.08 28.87 12.63
CA LEU A 145 22.40 28.65 13.22
C LEU A 145 22.28 28.45 14.74
N ALA A 146 23.32 27.86 15.34
CA ALA A 146 23.47 27.69 16.79
C ALA A 146 22.40 26.80 17.47
N PHE A 147 21.62 26.06 16.68
CA PHE A 147 20.57 25.21 17.22
C PHE A 147 21.17 23.97 17.92
N SER A 148 20.50 23.48 18.96
CA SER A 148 21.04 22.45 19.85
C SER A 148 21.14 21.04 19.26
N GLY A 149 20.62 20.78 18.05
CA GLY A 149 20.63 19.42 17.46
C GLY A 149 19.59 18.45 18.04
N GLU A 150 19.14 18.65 19.28
CA GLU A 150 18.44 17.62 20.08
C GLU A 150 16.96 17.42 19.72
N ARG A 151 16.32 18.37 19.02
CA ARG A 151 14.85 18.36 18.82
C ARG A 151 14.39 18.02 17.40
N GLU A 152 15.31 17.93 16.43
CA GLU A 152 14.94 17.70 15.04
C GLU A 152 15.81 16.62 14.38
N SER A 153 15.16 15.72 13.65
CA SER A 153 15.82 14.71 12.83
C SER A 153 15.99 15.19 11.39
N GLU A 154 17.00 14.66 10.71
CA GLU A 154 17.09 14.82 9.27
C GLU A 154 15.88 14.21 8.57
N LYS A 155 15.43 14.87 7.50
CA LYS A 155 14.31 14.45 6.68
C LYS A 155 14.68 14.50 5.22
N ASP A 156 14.16 13.54 4.48
CA ASP A 156 14.17 13.47 3.02
C ASP A 156 12.72 13.34 2.57
N TYR A 157 12.17 14.43 2.03
CA TYR A 157 10.75 14.47 1.67
C TYR A 157 10.41 13.54 0.51
N ALA A 158 11.37 13.23 -0.38
CA ALA A 158 11.15 12.28 -1.46
C ALA A 158 11.03 10.86 -0.91
N ALA A 159 11.94 10.48 -0.01
CA ALA A 159 11.91 9.16 0.64
C ALA A 159 10.68 9.00 1.55
N ASP A 160 10.30 10.04 2.30
CA ASP A 160 9.10 10.02 3.15
C ASP A 160 7.82 9.83 2.31
N ARG A 161 7.70 10.53 1.18
CA ARG A 161 6.57 10.38 0.27
C ARG A 161 6.50 8.97 -0.31
N GLN A 162 7.62 8.44 -0.82
CA GLN A 162 7.68 7.08 -1.37
C GLN A 162 7.27 6.02 -0.35
N ARG A 163 7.70 6.16 0.91
CA ARG A 163 7.25 5.28 2.00
C ARG A 163 5.74 5.38 2.22
N SER A 164 5.22 6.60 2.32
CA SER A 164 3.77 6.80 2.51
C SER A 164 2.95 6.25 1.34
N GLU A 165 3.40 6.43 0.10
CA GLU A 165 2.73 5.89 -1.09
C GLU A 165 2.77 4.36 -1.11
N ALA A 166 3.89 3.74 -0.73
CA ALA A 166 4.03 2.30 -0.60
C ALA A 166 3.10 1.73 0.48
N ASP A 167 3.04 2.37 1.65
CA ASP A 167 2.15 1.97 2.75
C ASP A 167 0.68 2.03 2.33
N ILE A 168 0.28 3.09 1.61
CA ILE A 168 -1.07 3.24 1.04
C ILE A 168 -1.35 2.11 0.05
N ALA A 169 -0.43 1.85 -0.89
CA ALA A 169 -0.59 0.80 -1.88
C ALA A 169 -0.70 -0.60 -1.25
N GLU A 170 0.09 -0.87 -0.20
CA GLU A 170 0.02 -2.13 0.55
C GLU A 170 -1.35 -2.29 1.23
N TRP A 171 -1.83 -1.23 1.91
CA TRP A 171 -3.14 -1.23 2.56
C TRP A 171 -4.28 -1.44 1.55
N GLU A 172 -4.22 -0.78 0.40
CA GLU A 172 -5.21 -0.95 -0.68
C GLU A 172 -5.20 -2.39 -1.23
N ALA A 173 -4.02 -2.98 -1.44
CA ALA A 173 -3.88 -4.36 -1.88
C ALA A 173 -4.43 -5.36 -0.85
N GLU A 174 -4.17 -5.13 0.44
CA GLU A 174 -4.71 -5.96 1.51
C GLU A 174 -6.24 -5.88 1.57
N LYS A 175 -6.80 -4.68 1.45
CA LYS A 175 -8.24 -4.45 1.43
C LYS A 175 -8.90 -5.17 0.24
N ALA A 176 -8.32 -5.04 -0.96
CA ALA A 176 -8.80 -5.72 -2.15
C ALA A 176 -8.78 -7.25 -1.99
N ARG A 177 -7.72 -7.81 -1.38
CA ARG A 177 -7.64 -9.25 -1.09
C ARG A 177 -8.77 -9.71 -0.15
N LYS A 178 -9.01 -8.98 0.93
CA LYS A 178 -10.08 -9.30 1.90
C LYS A 178 -11.47 -9.21 1.26
N GLU A 179 -11.69 -8.22 0.40
CA GLU A 179 -12.95 -8.07 -0.34
C GLU A 179 -13.16 -9.21 -1.35
N ALA A 180 -12.11 -9.60 -2.09
CA ALA A 180 -12.16 -10.73 -3.01
C ALA A 180 -12.43 -12.06 -2.30
N GLU A 181 -11.79 -12.31 -1.15
CA GLU A 181 -12.04 -13.50 -0.34
C GLU A 181 -13.49 -13.55 0.17
N LYS A 182 -14.00 -12.42 0.69
CA LYS A 182 -15.38 -12.30 1.14
C LYS A 182 -16.36 -12.54 -0.03
N ALA A 183 -16.10 -11.95 -1.19
CA ALA A 183 -16.91 -12.14 -2.39
C ALA A 183 -16.91 -13.61 -2.85
N ALA A 184 -15.75 -14.27 -2.85
CA ALA A 184 -15.65 -15.70 -3.18
C ALA A 184 -16.43 -16.58 -2.20
N ARG A 185 -16.36 -16.28 -0.89
CA ARG A 185 -17.13 -17.00 0.14
C ARG A 185 -18.64 -16.82 -0.05
N GLU A 186 -19.11 -15.60 -0.32
CA GLU A 186 -20.54 -15.36 -0.57
C GLU A 186 -21.01 -15.99 -1.88
N ALA A 187 -20.20 -15.92 -2.95
CA ALA A 187 -20.49 -16.60 -4.21
C ALA A 187 -20.57 -18.12 -4.04
N HIS A 188 -19.69 -18.72 -3.23
CA HIS A 188 -19.75 -20.15 -2.92
C HIS A 188 -21.00 -20.52 -2.12
N LYS A 189 -21.39 -19.72 -1.13
CA LYS A 189 -22.65 -19.93 -0.39
C LYS A 189 -23.88 -19.79 -1.28
N GLU A 190 -23.86 -18.82 -2.20
CA GLU A 190 -24.95 -18.62 -3.15
C GLU A 190 -25.07 -19.78 -4.12
N ALA A 191 -23.96 -20.20 -4.72
CA ALA A 191 -23.93 -21.38 -5.59
C ALA A 191 -24.44 -22.63 -4.88
N ARG A 192 -24.06 -22.83 -3.61
CA ARG A 192 -24.58 -23.91 -2.75
C ARG A 192 -26.10 -23.82 -2.58
N ARG A 193 -26.64 -22.63 -2.27
CA ARG A 193 -28.08 -22.39 -2.08
C ARG A 193 -28.87 -22.62 -3.37
N THR A 194 -28.41 -22.08 -4.50
CA THR A 194 -29.05 -22.25 -5.82
C THR A 194 -29.05 -23.71 -6.25
N ALA A 195 -27.95 -24.44 -6.04
CA ALA A 195 -27.90 -25.86 -6.38
C ALA A 195 -28.88 -26.69 -5.54
N GLY A 196 -29.01 -26.35 -4.25
CA GLY A 196 -29.90 -26.98 -3.29
C GLY A 196 -31.36 -26.50 -3.32
N GLU A 197 -31.79 -25.79 -4.37
CA GLU A 197 -33.15 -25.26 -4.49
C GLU A 197 -34.16 -26.36 -4.90
N VAL A 198 -35.32 -26.35 -4.23
CA VAL A 198 -36.50 -27.19 -4.51
C VAL A 198 -37.71 -26.26 -4.48
N ASP A 199 -38.41 -26.12 -5.60
CA ASP A 199 -39.57 -25.23 -5.75
C ASP A 199 -39.36 -23.80 -5.19
N GLY A 200 -38.20 -23.20 -5.44
CA GLY A 200 -37.89 -21.85 -4.95
C GLY A 200 -37.38 -21.78 -3.50
N GLN A 201 -37.23 -22.91 -2.81
CA GLN A 201 -36.77 -22.96 -1.42
C GLN A 201 -35.52 -23.82 -1.27
N TYR A 202 -34.58 -23.37 -0.43
CA TYR A 202 -33.39 -24.16 -0.10
C TYR A 202 -33.81 -25.39 0.70
N TRP A 203 -33.47 -26.59 0.21
CA TRP A 203 -34.03 -27.85 0.71
C TRP A 203 -33.91 -28.07 2.24
N PRO A 204 -32.86 -27.61 2.97
CA PRO A 204 -32.82 -27.76 4.43
C PRO A 204 -33.95 -27.04 5.16
N LEU A 205 -34.54 -26.01 4.53
CA LEU A 205 -35.70 -25.29 5.07
C LEU A 205 -37.01 -26.09 4.90
N LEU A 206 -37.03 -27.16 4.09
CA LEU A 206 -38.19 -28.04 3.91
C LEU A 206 -38.29 -29.13 4.99
N LYS A 207 -37.28 -29.29 5.85
CA LYS A 207 -37.27 -30.28 6.95
C LYS A 207 -38.51 -30.20 7.87
N PRO A 208 -39.01 -29.01 8.26
CA PRO A 208 -40.25 -28.89 9.02
C PRO A 208 -41.48 -29.36 8.23
N SER A 209 -41.60 -29.01 6.95
CA SER A 209 -42.71 -29.43 6.07
C SER A 209 -42.76 -30.95 5.91
N ILE A 210 -41.60 -31.59 5.72
CA ILE A 210 -41.50 -33.06 5.64
C ILE A 210 -41.92 -33.70 6.97
N SER A 211 -41.51 -33.11 8.09
CA SER A 211 -41.90 -33.58 9.43
C SER A 211 -43.40 -33.47 9.64
N GLU A 212 -44.02 -32.40 9.14
CA GLU A 212 -45.46 -32.18 9.18
C GLU A 212 -46.22 -33.22 8.35
N LEU A 213 -45.80 -33.46 7.09
CA LEU A 213 -46.41 -34.47 6.22
C LEU A 213 -46.37 -35.86 6.87
N LYS A 214 -45.22 -36.23 7.45
CA LYS A 214 -45.06 -37.49 8.18
C LYS A 214 -45.97 -37.58 9.40
N ARG A 215 -46.15 -36.48 10.15
CA ARG A 215 -47.06 -36.42 11.30
C ARG A 215 -48.52 -36.62 10.88
N GLN A 216 -48.90 -36.06 9.74
CA GLN A 216 -50.22 -36.21 9.12
C GLN A 216 -50.41 -37.56 8.40
N LYS A 217 -49.40 -38.44 8.41
CA LYS A 217 -49.39 -39.72 7.67
C LYS A 217 -49.56 -39.58 6.16
N ARG A 218 -49.24 -38.42 5.59
CA ARG A 218 -49.21 -38.15 4.15
C ARG A 218 -47.86 -38.60 3.60
N PHE A 219 -47.66 -39.91 3.56
CA PHE A 219 -46.35 -40.51 3.30
C PHE A 219 -45.95 -40.43 1.83
N GLU A 220 -46.90 -40.48 0.91
CA GLU A 220 -46.69 -40.32 -0.53
C GLU A 220 -46.16 -38.92 -0.84
N GLU A 221 -46.80 -37.89 -0.30
CA GLU A 221 -46.35 -36.50 -0.47
C GLU A 221 -45.00 -36.25 0.21
N ALA A 222 -44.78 -36.87 1.38
CA ALA A 222 -43.47 -36.81 2.04
C ALA A 222 -42.37 -37.48 1.20
N ARG A 223 -42.68 -38.60 0.51
CA ARG A 223 -41.76 -39.29 -0.38
C ARG A 223 -41.40 -38.39 -1.56
N ASP A 224 -42.39 -37.82 -2.24
CA ASP A 224 -42.17 -37.01 -3.44
C ASP A 224 -41.33 -35.76 -3.11
N LEU A 225 -41.60 -35.11 -1.98
CA LEU A 225 -40.80 -33.97 -1.50
C LEU A 225 -39.37 -34.38 -1.11
N LEU A 226 -39.21 -35.54 -0.46
CA LEU A 226 -37.89 -36.08 -0.09
C LEU A 226 -37.05 -36.45 -1.31
N GLU A 227 -37.66 -37.02 -2.35
CA GLU A 227 -36.98 -37.32 -3.60
C GLU A 227 -36.41 -36.04 -4.23
N GLN A 228 -37.19 -34.96 -4.28
CA GLN A 228 -36.70 -33.66 -4.75
C GLN A 228 -35.54 -33.13 -3.89
N CYS A 229 -35.61 -33.31 -2.57
CA CYS A 229 -34.54 -32.93 -1.66
C CYS A 229 -33.26 -33.77 -1.87
N ILE A 230 -33.37 -35.05 -2.23
CA ILE A 230 -32.20 -35.89 -2.59
C ILE A 230 -31.53 -35.34 -3.83
N TYR A 231 -32.28 -35.07 -4.91
CA TYR A 231 -31.70 -34.47 -6.12
C TYR A 231 -31.05 -33.11 -5.84
N ALA A 232 -31.66 -32.29 -4.98
CA ALA A 232 -31.09 -31.00 -4.58
C ALA A 232 -29.78 -31.16 -3.77
N ALA A 233 -29.75 -32.10 -2.82
CA ALA A 233 -28.55 -32.40 -2.03
C ALA A 233 -27.41 -32.97 -2.90
N GLU A 234 -27.71 -33.77 -3.92
CA GLU A 234 -26.72 -34.26 -4.89
C GLU A 234 -26.17 -33.12 -5.77
N ARG A 235 -27.02 -32.19 -6.25
CA ARG A 235 -26.53 -31.02 -6.99
C ARG A 235 -25.65 -30.13 -6.12
N GLU A 236 -26.05 -29.93 -4.87
CA GLU A 236 -25.27 -29.18 -3.89
C GLU A 236 -23.89 -29.80 -3.67
N SER A 237 -23.83 -31.13 -3.56
CA SER A 237 -22.59 -31.88 -3.33
C SER A 237 -21.60 -31.76 -4.49
N VAL A 238 -22.10 -31.64 -5.74
CA VAL A 238 -21.26 -31.36 -6.92
C VAL A 238 -20.64 -29.96 -6.84
N VAL A 239 -21.38 -28.97 -6.35
CA VAL A 239 -20.89 -27.58 -6.23
C VAL A 239 -19.91 -27.41 -5.07
N THR A 240 -20.19 -28.04 -3.93
CA THR A 240 -19.31 -27.94 -2.75
C THR A 240 -18.11 -28.87 -2.85
N GLY A 241 -18.19 -29.92 -3.68
CA GLY A 241 -17.20 -30.99 -3.67
C GLY A 241 -17.26 -31.81 -2.38
N GLU A 242 -18.38 -31.79 -1.65
CA GLU A 242 -18.63 -32.61 -0.45
C GLU A 242 -19.54 -33.80 -0.79
N VAL A 243 -19.71 -34.75 0.13
CA VAL A 243 -20.73 -35.81 -0.05
C VAL A 243 -22.14 -35.22 0.08
N PRO A 244 -23.15 -35.77 -0.60
CA PRO A 244 -24.53 -35.33 -0.39
C PRO A 244 -24.93 -35.46 1.08
N ASP A 245 -25.72 -34.50 1.58
CA ASP A 245 -26.25 -34.59 2.95
C ASP A 245 -27.08 -35.89 3.08
N PRO A 246 -26.81 -36.74 4.09
CA PRO A 246 -27.49 -38.03 4.23
C PRO A 246 -28.95 -37.90 4.68
N TRP A 247 -29.36 -36.76 5.26
CA TRP A 247 -30.66 -36.60 5.90
C TRP A 247 -31.84 -36.91 4.98
N PRO A 248 -31.93 -36.39 3.73
CA PRO A 248 -33.03 -36.74 2.82
C PRO A 248 -33.11 -38.24 2.53
N SER A 249 -31.97 -38.88 2.27
CA SER A 249 -31.87 -40.33 2.01
C SER A 249 -32.21 -41.18 3.24
N GLU A 250 -31.83 -40.72 4.43
CA GLU A 250 -32.25 -41.37 5.67
C GLU A 250 -33.74 -41.25 5.89
N GLN A 251 -34.33 -40.07 5.64
CA GLN A 251 -35.76 -39.88 5.83
C GLN A 251 -36.59 -40.63 4.79
N ILE A 252 -36.16 -40.69 3.53
CA ILE A 252 -36.90 -41.42 2.49
C ILE A 252 -36.97 -42.91 2.82
N SER A 253 -35.91 -43.48 3.39
CA SER A 253 -35.93 -44.89 3.84
C SER A 253 -36.96 -45.14 4.94
N VAL A 254 -37.19 -44.18 5.85
CA VAL A 254 -38.23 -44.29 6.88
C VAL A 254 -39.62 -44.25 6.25
N VAL A 255 -39.84 -43.35 5.29
CA VAL A 255 -41.14 -43.18 4.60
C VAL A 255 -41.46 -44.40 3.74
N LEU A 256 -40.51 -44.88 2.93
CA LEU A 256 -40.69 -46.04 2.05
C LEU A 256 -40.98 -47.32 2.83
N ARG A 257 -40.39 -47.49 4.02
CA ARG A 257 -40.76 -48.60 4.94
C ARG A 257 -42.20 -48.52 5.43
N ARG A 258 -42.74 -47.32 5.65
CA ARG A 258 -44.16 -47.14 6.04
C ARG A 258 -45.10 -47.47 4.89
N LEU A 259 -44.70 -47.16 3.67
CA LEU A 259 -45.39 -47.49 2.41
C LEU A 259 -45.18 -48.95 1.97
N ARG A 260 -44.24 -49.68 2.61
CA ARG A 260 -43.81 -51.05 2.24
C ARG A 260 -43.18 -51.15 0.85
N GLU A 261 -42.58 -50.07 0.37
CA GLU A 261 -41.87 -49.99 -0.92
C GLU A 261 -40.38 -50.33 -0.75
N PHE A 262 -40.05 -51.55 -0.31
CA PHE A 262 -38.66 -51.96 -0.03
C PHE A 262 -37.70 -51.90 -1.23
N PRO A 263 -38.12 -52.24 -2.49
CA PRO A 263 -37.24 -52.09 -3.65
C PRO A 263 -36.83 -50.64 -3.89
N HIS A 264 -37.75 -49.68 -3.69
CA HIS A 264 -37.45 -48.26 -3.82
C HIS A 264 -36.52 -47.79 -2.69
N GLU A 265 -36.70 -48.28 -1.46
CA GLU A 265 -35.79 -47.98 -0.33
C GLU A 265 -34.34 -48.35 -0.69
N LEU A 266 -34.14 -49.55 -1.25
CA LEU A 266 -32.82 -50.04 -1.64
C LEU A 266 -32.23 -49.15 -2.74
N ALA A 267 -33.02 -48.83 -3.78
CA ALA A 267 -32.58 -48.01 -4.90
C ALA A 267 -32.08 -46.61 -4.46
N PHE A 268 -32.80 -45.94 -3.55
CA PHE A 268 -32.37 -44.62 -3.05
C PHE A 268 -31.10 -44.69 -2.20
N LEU A 269 -30.94 -45.74 -1.38
CA LEU A 269 -29.74 -45.90 -0.55
C LEU A 269 -28.51 -46.26 -1.41
N GLU A 270 -28.68 -47.10 -2.43
CA GLU A 270 -27.60 -47.41 -3.38
C GLU A 270 -27.23 -46.21 -4.25
N ARG A 271 -28.22 -45.40 -4.64
CA ARG A 271 -27.99 -44.12 -5.32
C ARG A 271 -27.14 -43.18 -4.46
N TYR A 272 -27.47 -43.02 -3.18
CA TYR A 272 -26.68 -42.20 -2.27
C TYR A 272 -25.24 -42.68 -2.18
N VAL A 273 -25.02 -43.99 -2.02
CA VAL A 273 -23.68 -44.59 -2.01
C VAL A 273 -22.93 -44.30 -3.31
N ALA A 274 -23.60 -44.42 -4.46
CA ALA A 274 -23.01 -44.08 -5.75
C ALA A 274 -22.64 -42.59 -5.84
N ALA A 275 -23.48 -41.70 -5.30
CA ALA A 275 -23.22 -40.26 -5.27
C ALA A 275 -22.07 -39.86 -4.33
N CYS A 276 -21.74 -40.68 -3.32
CA CYS A 276 -20.55 -40.48 -2.48
C CYS A 276 -19.24 -40.77 -3.22
N GLY A 277 -19.24 -41.63 -4.25
CA GLY A 277 -18.03 -42.06 -4.94
C GLY A 277 -17.03 -42.74 -4.01
N ASP A 278 -15.76 -42.31 -4.05
CA ASP A 278 -14.68 -42.85 -3.20
C ASP A 278 -14.67 -42.28 -1.77
N ARG A 279 -15.63 -41.41 -1.42
CA ARG A 279 -15.66 -40.73 -0.12
C ARG A 279 -16.33 -41.59 0.94
N GLU A 280 -16.04 -41.28 2.19
CA GLU A 280 -16.60 -41.99 3.34
C GLU A 280 -18.13 -41.85 3.39
N ILE A 281 -18.81 -42.99 3.51
CA ILE A 281 -20.26 -43.09 3.58
C ILE A 281 -20.66 -43.09 5.06
N PRO A 282 -21.64 -42.27 5.49
CA PRO A 282 -22.11 -42.28 6.87
C PRO A 282 -22.58 -43.67 7.33
N GLU A 283 -22.17 -44.07 8.54
CA GLU A 283 -22.51 -45.38 9.12
C GLU A 283 -24.03 -45.62 9.19
N SER A 284 -24.80 -44.57 9.47
CA SER A 284 -26.27 -44.60 9.50
C SER A 284 -26.89 -45.06 8.17
N VAL A 285 -26.32 -44.62 7.04
CA VAL A 285 -26.74 -45.02 5.69
C VAL A 285 -26.34 -46.46 5.42
N THR A 286 -25.11 -46.85 5.76
CA THR A 286 -24.60 -48.22 5.61
C THR A 286 -25.44 -49.25 6.38
N MET A 287 -25.81 -48.92 7.62
CA MET A 287 -26.71 -49.76 8.43
C MET A 287 -28.09 -49.91 7.79
N ARG A 288 -28.67 -48.82 7.27
CA ARG A 288 -29.98 -48.85 6.60
C ARG A 288 -29.92 -49.66 5.31
N LEU A 289 -28.86 -49.49 4.51
CA LEU A 289 -28.63 -50.23 3.27
C LEU A 289 -28.59 -51.74 3.54
N SER A 290 -27.83 -52.15 4.56
CA SER A 290 -27.73 -53.55 4.97
C SER A 290 -29.08 -54.13 5.36
N ARG A 291 -29.89 -53.38 6.12
CA ARG A 291 -31.25 -53.77 6.49
C ARG A 291 -32.21 -53.82 5.29
N SER A 292 -32.07 -52.90 4.34
CA SER A 292 -32.91 -52.84 3.14
C SER A 292 -32.63 -54.04 2.22
N ARG A 293 -31.36 -54.42 2.04
CA ARG A 293 -30.97 -55.64 1.29
C ARG A 293 -31.62 -56.90 1.85
N LEU A 294 -31.61 -57.08 3.17
CA LEU A 294 -32.27 -58.22 3.83
C LEU A 294 -33.79 -58.20 3.65
N ALA A 295 -34.42 -57.02 3.70
CA ALA A 295 -35.86 -56.86 3.52
C ALA A 295 -36.30 -57.24 2.09
N VAL A 296 -35.54 -56.84 1.07
CA VAL A 296 -35.79 -57.22 -0.33
C VAL A 296 -35.60 -58.73 -0.54
N GLN A 297 -34.58 -59.35 0.07
CA GLN A 297 -34.35 -60.80 -0.02
C GLN A 297 -35.41 -61.63 0.71
N SER A 298 -35.95 -61.11 1.82
CA SER A 298 -36.97 -61.79 2.63
C SER A 298 -38.40 -61.57 2.11
N GLY A 299 -38.60 -60.52 1.29
CA GLY A 299 -39.84 -60.25 0.57
C GLY A 299 -39.93 -61.11 -0.68
N ARG A 300 -40.41 -62.35 -0.53
CA ARG A 300 -40.92 -63.18 -1.63
C ARG A 300 -41.83 -62.33 -2.54
N THR A 301 -41.58 -62.46 -3.84
CA THR A 301 -42.50 -62.27 -4.96
C THR A 301 -43.97 -62.11 -4.57
N PRO A 302 -44.70 -61.10 -5.07
CA PRO A 302 -46.14 -61.24 -5.23
C PRO A 302 -46.37 -62.52 -6.05
N GLU A 303 -47.18 -63.42 -5.51
CA GLU A 303 -47.50 -64.75 -6.03
C GLU A 303 -47.81 -64.77 -7.54
N GLU A 304 -47.23 -65.74 -8.25
CA GLU A 304 -48.03 -66.64 -9.10
C GLU A 304 -48.69 -67.68 -8.20
#